data_AF-A0A0H5QNJ9-F1
#
_entry.id   AF-A0A0H5QNJ9-F1
#
_cell.length_a   1.000
_cell.length_b   1.000
_cell.length_c   1.000
_cell.angle_alpha   90.00
_cell.angle_beta   90.00
_cell.angle_gamma   90.00
#
_symmetry.space_group_name_H-M   'P 1'
#
loop_
_entity.id
_entity.type
_entity.pdbx_description
1 polymer ?
#
loop_
_entity_poly.entity_id
_entity_poly.type
_entity_poly.pdbx_seq_one_letter_code
_entity_poly.pdbx_strand_id
1 'polypeptide(L)'
;DYETLDSAQVLKAKEDKQAQLLEMEETEKQQANENAMAAKKMQFKQSLQQANLNGIDELFDEMIRDDAEILRLQQLPGFKNVLQSYREKTEKAVGEFVERILGASNAQQQEIDLFEQAVSHLLTGNEANSLARIHQFNTLKKKLLAQYGNGVREGVPDGTLISSLTEAIQSLSDDMMDLEMQRSEEVSDCIGEFEGVISRTTKQNIEQMSNFFRFLEDLERIYWEDLVALVHSLVEKFHNSMNAESPAMNEADITLSTILSEKGTLETSISNSHNNHLERILKFGDEVLDRESKSAERLTAEARNTEYFRNRRRVAEIFDLI
;
A
#
# COMPACT_ATOMS: atom_id res chain seq x y z
N ASP A 1 -13.28 0.05 -66.04
CA ASP A 1 -13.03 1.42 -65.53
C ASP A 1 -11.79 1.61 -64.68
N TYR A 2 -10.70 0.87 -64.92
CA TYR A 2 -9.36 1.21 -64.39
C TYR A 2 -8.41 1.75 -65.48
N GLU A 3 -8.82 1.74 -66.75
CA GLU A 3 -7.98 2.09 -67.91
C GLU A 3 -8.04 3.56 -68.34
N THR A 4 -8.89 4.38 -67.71
CA THR A 4 -9.08 5.81 -68.04
C THR A 4 -8.59 6.77 -66.95
N LEU A 5 -7.96 6.26 -65.90
CA LEU A 5 -7.40 7.09 -64.83
C LEU A 5 -5.97 7.53 -65.20
N ASP A 6 -5.74 8.84 -65.14
CA ASP A 6 -4.43 9.45 -65.35
C ASP A 6 -3.40 8.82 -64.39
N SER A 7 -2.29 8.32 -64.93
CA SER A 7 -1.24 7.64 -64.17
C SER A 7 -0.71 8.49 -63.02
N ALA A 8 -0.75 9.81 -63.15
CA ALA A 8 -0.35 10.74 -62.09
C ALA A 8 -1.34 10.73 -60.90
N GLN A 9 -2.64 10.58 -61.16
CA GLN A 9 -3.67 10.51 -60.11
C GLN A 9 -3.59 9.20 -59.32
N VAL A 10 -3.26 8.09 -59.98
CA VAL A 10 -3.06 6.79 -59.32
C VAL A 10 -1.82 6.82 -58.43
N LEU A 11 -0.73 7.44 -58.88
CA LEU A 11 0.49 7.59 -58.09
C LEU A 11 0.24 8.43 -56.83
N LYS A 12 -0.43 9.59 -57.00
CA LYS A 12 -0.79 10.47 -55.88
C LYS A 12 -1.71 9.79 -54.87
N ALA A 13 -2.75 9.08 -55.33
CA ALA A 13 -3.64 8.35 -54.43
C ALA A 13 -2.91 7.22 -53.66
N LYS A 14 -1.89 6.61 -54.26
CA LYS A 14 -1.04 5.61 -53.59
C LYS A 14 -0.13 6.25 -52.54
N GLU A 15 0.48 7.40 -52.86
CA GLU A 15 1.31 8.17 -51.92
C GLU A 15 0.48 8.70 -50.75
N ASP A 16 -0.69 9.29 -51.01
CA ASP A 16 -1.62 9.79 -49.99
C ASP A 16 -2.10 8.64 -49.08
N LYS A 17 -2.44 7.48 -49.65
CA LYS A 17 -2.82 6.30 -48.87
C LYS A 17 -1.65 5.75 -48.05
N GLN A 18 -0.43 5.76 -48.59
CA GLN A 18 0.75 5.33 -47.86
C GLN A 18 1.09 6.27 -46.71
N ALA A 19 0.94 7.58 -46.90
CA ALA A 19 1.09 8.59 -45.86
C ALA A 19 0.04 8.41 -44.75
N GLN A 20 -1.24 8.21 -45.10
CA GLN A 20 -2.31 7.95 -44.13
C GLN A 20 -2.08 6.65 -43.34
N LEU A 21 -1.57 5.60 -43.98
CA LEU A 21 -1.24 4.34 -43.29
C LEU A 21 -0.07 4.52 -42.31
N LEU A 22 0.95 5.29 -42.68
CA LEU A 22 2.07 5.63 -41.79
C LEU A 22 1.63 6.48 -40.60
N GLU A 23 0.79 7.48 -40.82
CA GLU A 23 0.22 8.33 -39.76
C GLU A 23 -0.66 7.49 -38.80
N MET A 24 -1.47 6.58 -39.35
CA MET A 24 -2.28 5.65 -38.55
C MET A 24 -1.39 4.72 -37.71
N GLU A 25 -0.33 4.14 -38.29
CA GLU A 25 0.62 3.30 -37.55
C GLU A 25 1.36 4.08 -36.45
N GLU A 26 1.76 5.33 -36.71
CA GLU A 26 2.42 6.19 -35.73
C GLU A 26 1.48 6.55 -34.57
N THR A 27 0.23 6.90 -34.88
CA THR A 27 -0.81 7.19 -33.87
C THR A 27 -1.15 5.96 -33.03
N GLU A 28 -1.32 4.78 -33.64
CA GLU A 28 -1.56 3.52 -32.92
C GLU A 28 -0.39 3.15 -32.02
N LYS A 29 0.85 3.32 -32.50
CA LYS A 29 2.05 3.07 -31.71
C LYS A 29 2.17 4.05 -30.54
N GLN A 30 1.87 5.32 -30.76
CA GLN A 30 1.86 6.32 -29.70
C GLN A 30 0.80 6.01 -28.66
N GLN A 31 -0.42 5.67 -29.08
CA GLN A 31 -1.52 5.30 -28.20
C GLN A 31 -1.24 4.01 -27.42
N ALA A 32 -0.63 3.00 -28.06
CA ALA A 32 -0.19 1.78 -27.38
C ALA A 32 0.86 2.07 -26.31
N ASN A 33 1.81 2.97 -26.59
CA ASN A 33 2.83 3.37 -25.63
C ASN A 33 2.23 4.17 -24.45
N GLU A 34 1.32 5.11 -24.73
CA GLU A 34 0.59 5.86 -23.70
C GLU A 34 -0.23 4.94 -22.80
N ASN A 35 -0.96 3.97 -23.38
CA ASN A 35 -1.71 2.97 -22.63
C ASN A 35 -0.79 2.09 -21.77
N ALA A 36 0.35 1.66 -22.30
CA ALA A 36 1.33 0.86 -21.56
C ALA A 36 1.94 1.65 -20.38
N MET A 37 2.26 2.93 -20.59
CA MET A 37 2.77 3.81 -19.53
C MET A 37 1.71 4.07 -18.45
N ALA A 38 0.45 4.32 -18.86
CA ALA A 38 -0.65 4.51 -17.93
C ALA A 38 -0.91 3.26 -17.07
N ALA A 39 -0.87 2.07 -17.69
CA ALA A 39 -1.02 0.80 -16.98
C ALA A 39 0.11 0.58 -15.95
N LYS A 40 1.37 0.83 -16.33
CA LYS A 40 2.52 0.75 -15.40
C LYS A 40 2.39 1.72 -14.24
N LYS A 41 1.99 2.97 -14.51
CA LYS A 41 1.77 3.98 -13.46
C LYS A 41 0.66 3.56 -12.50
N MET A 42 -0.43 2.99 -13.02
CA MET A 42 -1.52 2.48 -12.20
C MET A 42 -1.10 1.31 -11.32
N GLN A 43 -0.35 0.34 -11.86
CA GLN A 43 0.20 -0.77 -11.08
C GLN A 43 1.14 -0.27 -9.98
N PHE A 44 2.03 0.67 -10.31
CA PHE A 44 2.93 1.27 -9.34
C PHE A 44 2.16 1.95 -8.19
N LYS A 45 1.13 2.75 -8.50
CA LYS A 45 0.27 3.37 -7.48
C LYS A 45 -0.46 2.35 -6.61
N GLN A 46 -0.91 1.24 -7.18
CA GLN A 46 -1.53 0.15 -6.41
C GLN A 46 -0.51 -0.49 -5.44
N SER A 47 0.72 -0.73 -5.88
CA SER A 47 1.78 -1.25 -5.01
C SER A 47 2.10 -0.27 -3.88
N LEU A 48 2.16 1.03 -4.14
CA LEU A 48 2.34 2.04 -3.09
C LEU A 48 1.18 2.02 -2.09
N GLN A 49 -0.06 1.88 -2.56
CA GLN A 49 -1.23 1.82 -1.69
C GLN A 49 -1.20 0.57 -0.80
N GLN A 50 -0.81 -0.58 -1.35
CA GLN A 50 -0.67 -1.83 -0.58
C GLN A 50 0.40 -1.73 0.50
N ALA A 51 1.47 -0.99 0.23
CA ALA A 51 2.56 -0.75 1.18
C ALA A 51 2.36 0.49 2.07
N ASN A 52 1.13 1.01 2.18
CA ASN A 52 0.78 2.19 2.98
C ASN A 52 1.49 3.51 2.59
N LEU A 53 2.08 3.58 1.40
CA LEU A 53 2.82 4.73 0.87
C LEU A 53 2.01 5.62 -0.09
N ASN A 54 0.68 5.55 -0.04
CA ASN A 54 -0.16 6.32 -0.97
C ASN A 54 0.14 7.83 -0.92
N GLY A 55 0.53 8.39 -2.06
CA GLY A 55 0.84 9.81 -2.26
C GLY A 55 2.33 10.18 -2.15
N ILE A 56 3.22 9.25 -1.81
CA ILE A 56 4.65 9.58 -1.64
C ILE A 56 5.32 10.02 -2.95
N ASP A 57 4.83 9.50 -4.09
CA ASP A 57 5.32 9.82 -5.43
C ASP A 57 4.94 11.24 -5.87
N GLU A 58 3.92 11.83 -5.25
CA GLU A 58 3.42 13.17 -5.56
C GLU A 58 3.88 14.22 -4.54
N LEU A 59 4.37 13.81 -3.36
CA LEU A 59 4.70 14.67 -2.23
C LEU A 59 5.51 15.92 -2.62
N PHE A 60 6.57 15.74 -3.40
CA PHE A 60 7.41 16.85 -3.86
C PHE A 60 6.60 17.86 -4.70
N ASP A 61 5.88 17.37 -5.71
CA ASP A 61 5.11 18.22 -6.61
C ASP A 61 3.96 18.92 -5.86
N GLU A 62 3.38 18.27 -4.85
CA GLU A 62 2.38 18.87 -3.97
C GLU A 62 2.97 19.98 -3.10
N MET A 63 4.13 19.77 -2.49
CA MET A 63 4.83 20.80 -1.71
C MET A 63 5.09 22.06 -2.55
N ILE A 64 5.62 21.87 -3.76
CA ILE A 64 5.95 22.97 -4.68
C ILE A 64 4.69 23.67 -5.20
N ARG A 65 3.61 22.93 -5.46
CA ARG A 65 2.36 23.50 -5.97
C ARG A 65 1.62 24.32 -4.91
N ASP A 66 1.63 23.84 -3.66
CA ASP A 66 0.85 24.44 -2.58
C ASP A 66 1.60 25.62 -1.92
N ASP A 67 2.88 25.82 -2.23
CA ASP A 67 3.66 26.96 -1.76
C ASP A 67 3.46 28.23 -2.60
N ALA A 68 2.74 29.19 -2.01
CA ALA A 68 2.47 30.49 -2.62
C ALA A 68 3.72 31.36 -2.83
N GLU A 69 4.79 31.13 -2.06
CA GLU A 69 6.02 31.95 -2.13
C GLU A 69 6.89 31.59 -3.34
N ILE A 70 6.73 30.38 -3.90
CA ILE A 70 7.52 29.89 -5.02
C ILE A 70 7.38 30.78 -6.27
N LEU A 71 6.22 31.39 -6.51
CA LEU A 71 6.02 32.29 -7.65
C LEU A 71 6.95 33.51 -7.60
N ARG A 72 7.26 33.99 -6.38
CA ARG A 72 8.20 35.08 -6.16
C ARG A 72 9.64 34.59 -6.28
N LEU A 73 9.96 33.45 -5.68
CA LEU A 73 11.31 32.88 -5.67
C LEU A 73 11.77 32.43 -7.07
N GLN A 74 10.85 31.96 -7.92
CA GLN A 74 11.12 31.56 -9.31
C GLN A 74 11.65 32.68 -10.21
N GLN A 75 11.44 33.94 -9.83
CA GLN A 75 11.95 35.10 -10.57
C GLN A 75 13.45 35.32 -10.35
N LEU A 76 14.05 34.67 -9.35
CA LEU A 76 15.47 34.80 -9.03
C LEU A 76 16.34 34.02 -10.03
N PRO A 77 17.38 34.65 -10.61
CA PRO A 77 18.37 33.96 -11.43
C PRO A 77 19.03 32.82 -10.67
N GLY A 78 19.05 31.63 -11.25
CA GLY A 78 19.64 30.44 -10.61
C GLY A 78 18.69 29.66 -9.70
N PHE A 79 17.49 30.17 -9.38
CA PHE A 79 16.50 29.44 -8.57
C PHE A 79 16.17 28.08 -9.16
N LYS A 80 15.96 28.01 -10.49
CA LYS A 80 15.66 26.76 -11.19
C LYS A 80 16.74 25.69 -10.98
N ASN A 81 18.01 26.08 -10.87
CA ASN A 81 19.10 25.12 -10.66
C ASN A 81 19.07 24.57 -9.23
N VAL A 82 18.80 25.43 -8.24
CA VAL A 82 18.67 25.02 -6.83
C VAL A 82 17.47 24.08 -6.67
N LEU A 83 16.31 24.45 -7.22
CA LEU A 83 15.10 23.63 -7.19
C LEU A 83 15.31 22.29 -7.90
N GLN A 84 15.96 22.29 -9.07
CA GLN A 84 16.25 21.06 -9.81
C GLN A 84 17.17 20.13 -9.02
N SER A 85 18.22 20.66 -8.37
CA SER A 85 19.10 19.86 -7.52
C SER A 85 18.36 19.25 -6.32
N TYR A 86 17.45 20.03 -5.71
CA TYR A 86 16.60 19.52 -4.63
C TYR A 86 15.68 18.41 -5.13
N ARG A 87 15.01 18.62 -6.28
CA ARG A 87 14.14 17.63 -6.92
C ARG A 87 14.86 16.31 -7.18
N GLU A 88 16.04 16.36 -7.81
CA GLU A 88 16.83 15.16 -8.14
C GLU A 88 17.24 14.38 -6.88
N LYS A 89 17.68 15.07 -5.83
CA LYS A 89 18.03 14.43 -4.54
C LYS A 89 16.82 13.79 -3.89
N THR A 90 15.68 14.47 -3.89
CA THR A 90 14.43 13.98 -3.31
C THR A 90 13.86 12.81 -4.09
N GLU A 91 13.78 12.88 -5.42
CA GLU A 91 13.30 11.77 -6.27
C GLU A 91 14.16 10.52 -6.09
N LYS A 92 15.49 10.68 -6.01
CA LYS A 92 16.39 9.58 -5.72
C LYS A 92 16.11 8.97 -4.34
N ALA A 93 15.96 9.81 -3.31
CA ALA A 93 15.66 9.37 -1.95
C ALA A 93 14.33 8.60 -1.87
N VAL A 94 13.28 9.15 -2.50
CA VAL A 94 11.95 8.54 -2.59
C VAL A 94 12.04 7.19 -3.31
N GLY A 95 12.76 7.12 -4.43
CA GLY A 95 12.94 5.87 -5.18
C GLY A 95 13.58 4.76 -4.35
N GLU A 96 14.70 5.06 -3.69
CA GLU A 96 15.39 4.09 -2.81
C GLU A 96 14.52 3.67 -1.61
N PHE A 97 13.75 4.60 -1.04
CA PHE A 97 12.85 4.33 0.07
C PHE A 97 11.67 3.44 -0.34
N VAL A 98 11.01 3.78 -1.44
CA VAL A 98 9.89 3.01 -2.00
C VAL A 98 10.33 1.58 -2.30
N GLU A 99 11.49 1.38 -2.93
CA GLU A 99 12.00 0.05 -3.23
C GLU A 99 12.16 -0.81 -1.97
N ARG A 100 12.72 -0.23 -0.89
CA ARG A 100 12.91 -0.94 0.39
C ARG A 100 11.57 -1.31 1.04
N ILE A 101 10.64 -0.37 1.14
CA ILE A 101 9.34 -0.61 1.79
C ILE A 101 8.48 -1.57 0.98
N LEU A 102 8.49 -1.50 -0.36
CA LEU A 102 7.83 -2.50 -1.20
C LEU A 102 8.43 -3.90 -0.99
N GLY A 103 9.76 -4.00 -0.86
CA GLY A 103 10.42 -5.25 -0.50
C GLY A 103 9.95 -5.81 0.85
N ALA A 104 9.86 -4.96 1.86
CA ALA A 104 9.36 -5.34 3.19
C ALA A 104 7.88 -5.75 3.17
N SER A 105 7.04 -5.02 2.43
CA SER A 105 5.62 -5.33 2.26
C SER A 105 5.40 -6.67 1.56
N ASN A 106 6.20 -6.98 0.53
CA ASN A 106 6.16 -8.29 -0.13
C ASN A 106 6.56 -9.43 0.82
N ALA A 107 7.58 -9.23 1.66
CA ALA A 107 7.97 -10.21 2.66
C ALA A 107 6.87 -10.41 3.72
N GLN A 108 6.22 -9.33 4.16
CA GLN A 108 5.07 -9.40 5.06
C GLN A 108 3.90 -10.17 4.44
N GLN A 109 3.63 -9.96 3.14
CA GLN A 109 2.59 -10.72 2.45
C GLN A 109 2.91 -12.23 2.41
N GLN A 110 4.16 -12.61 2.20
CA GLN A 110 4.56 -14.01 2.27
C GLN A 110 4.32 -14.61 3.66
N GLU A 111 4.58 -13.87 4.73
CA GLU A 111 4.30 -14.31 6.11
C GLU A 111 2.78 -14.47 6.34
N ILE A 112 1.95 -13.58 5.78
CA ILE A 112 0.49 -13.71 5.82
C ILE A 112 0.05 -15.00 5.09
N ASP A 113 0.55 -15.23 3.88
CA ASP A 113 0.20 -16.41 3.09
C ASP A 113 0.61 -17.72 3.80
N LEU A 114 1.77 -17.73 4.47
CA LEU A 114 2.24 -18.86 5.27
C LEU A 114 1.36 -19.09 6.50
N PHE A 115 0.96 -18.03 7.19
CA PHE A 115 0.03 -18.10 8.30
C PHE A 115 -1.33 -18.68 7.87
N GLU A 116 -1.91 -18.17 6.78
CA GLU A 116 -3.18 -18.68 6.25
C GLU A 116 -3.10 -20.17 5.88
N GLN A 117 -1.99 -20.59 5.26
CA GLN A 117 -1.74 -22.00 4.95
C GLN A 117 -1.61 -22.86 6.22
N ALA A 118 -0.89 -22.37 7.23
CA ALA A 118 -0.72 -23.07 8.50
C ALA A 118 -2.06 -23.26 9.21
N VAL A 119 -2.87 -22.20 9.31
CA VAL A 119 -4.23 -22.26 9.88
C VAL A 119 -5.09 -23.23 9.09
N SER A 120 -5.10 -23.14 7.76
CA SER A 120 -5.88 -24.07 6.92
C SER A 120 -5.46 -25.53 7.15
N HIS A 121 -4.17 -25.80 7.32
CA HIS A 121 -3.67 -27.14 7.60
C HIS A 121 -4.12 -27.64 8.98
N LEU A 122 -4.07 -26.80 10.01
CA LEU A 122 -4.55 -27.14 11.36
C LEU A 122 -6.06 -27.43 11.37
N LEU A 123 -6.85 -26.62 10.64
CA LEU A 123 -8.30 -26.80 10.56
C LEU A 123 -8.70 -28.08 9.82
N THR A 124 -7.96 -28.47 8.77
CA THR A 124 -8.24 -29.68 7.97
C THR A 124 -7.64 -30.95 8.57
N GLY A 125 -6.51 -30.86 9.28
CA GLY A 125 -5.79 -32.03 9.82
C GLY A 125 -6.62 -32.88 10.76
N ASN A 126 -7.54 -32.26 11.52
CA ASN A 126 -8.41 -32.98 12.46
C ASN A 126 -9.79 -33.34 11.90
N GLU A 127 -10.09 -33.00 10.66
CA GLU A 127 -11.39 -33.30 10.04
C GLU A 127 -11.62 -34.81 9.89
N ALA A 128 -10.58 -35.56 9.52
CA ALA A 128 -10.65 -37.02 9.41
C ALA A 128 -11.00 -37.69 10.76
N ASN A 129 -10.44 -37.19 11.86
CA ASN A 129 -10.71 -37.69 13.20
C ASN A 129 -12.16 -37.42 13.62
N SER A 130 -12.65 -36.18 13.39
CA SER A 130 -14.05 -35.83 13.66
C SER A 130 -15.02 -36.69 12.85
N LEU A 131 -14.77 -36.84 11.54
CA LEU A 131 -15.59 -37.68 10.66
C LEU A 131 -15.60 -39.15 11.09
N ALA A 132 -14.44 -39.69 11.49
CA ALA A 132 -14.35 -41.07 11.97
C ALA A 132 -15.22 -41.30 13.21
N ARG A 133 -15.19 -40.40 14.20
CA ARG A 133 -16.03 -40.49 15.41
C ARG A 133 -17.52 -40.38 15.09
N ILE A 134 -17.90 -39.46 14.20
CA ILE A 134 -19.30 -39.33 13.73
C ILE A 134 -19.76 -40.61 13.01
N HIS A 135 -18.91 -41.23 12.18
CA HIS A 135 -19.24 -42.48 11.51
C HIS A 135 -19.40 -43.65 12.47
N GLN A 136 -18.53 -43.75 13.49
CA GLN A 136 -18.64 -44.77 14.54
C GLN A 136 -19.95 -44.62 15.31
N PHE A 137 -20.29 -43.40 15.74
CA PHE A 137 -21.56 -43.11 16.41
C PHE A 137 -22.77 -43.46 15.54
N ASN A 138 -22.78 -43.04 14.26
CA ASN A 138 -23.90 -43.33 13.36
C ASN A 138 -24.11 -44.83 13.14
N THR A 139 -23.03 -45.61 13.12
CA THR A 139 -23.09 -47.07 13.02
C THR A 139 -23.69 -47.69 14.28
N LEU A 140 -23.26 -47.22 15.46
CA LEU A 140 -23.79 -47.63 16.75
C LEU A 140 -25.29 -47.28 16.88
N LYS A 141 -25.66 -46.04 16.55
CA LYS A 141 -27.04 -45.54 16.55
C LYS A 141 -27.96 -46.41 15.70
N LYS A 142 -27.58 -46.72 14.46
CA LYS A 142 -28.38 -47.59 13.57
C LYS A 142 -28.59 -48.98 14.17
N LYS A 143 -27.54 -49.56 14.77
CA LYS A 143 -27.61 -50.88 15.41
C LYS A 143 -28.54 -50.88 16.63
N LEU A 144 -28.37 -49.92 17.54
CA LEU A 144 -29.17 -49.82 18.77
C LEU A 144 -30.65 -49.55 18.46
N LEU A 145 -30.95 -48.64 17.53
CA LEU A 145 -32.33 -48.35 17.13
C LEU A 145 -33.00 -49.55 16.44
N ALA A 146 -32.27 -50.31 15.62
CA ALA A 146 -32.81 -51.53 15.01
C ALA A 146 -33.13 -52.60 16.06
N GLN A 147 -32.25 -52.79 17.06
CA GLN A 147 -32.47 -53.72 18.16
C GLN A 147 -33.68 -53.31 19.01
N TYR A 148 -33.77 -52.03 19.36
CA TYR A 148 -34.92 -51.48 20.10
C TYR A 148 -36.22 -51.68 19.31
N GLY A 149 -36.23 -51.34 18.02
CA GLY A 149 -37.40 -51.52 17.15
C GLY A 149 -37.86 -52.98 17.02
N ASN A 150 -36.93 -53.94 17.01
CA ASN A 150 -37.28 -55.36 17.04
C ASN A 150 -37.87 -55.78 18.38
N GLY A 151 -37.28 -55.35 19.50
CA GLY A 151 -37.82 -55.61 20.84
C GLY A 151 -39.23 -55.03 21.04
N VAL A 152 -39.51 -53.84 20.50
CA VAL A 152 -40.85 -53.24 20.49
C VAL A 152 -41.84 -54.13 19.71
N ARG A 153 -41.46 -54.66 18.54
CA ARG A 153 -42.31 -55.55 17.73
C ARG A 153 -42.59 -56.88 18.41
N GLU A 154 -41.63 -57.38 19.18
CA GLU A 154 -41.73 -58.61 19.96
C GLU A 154 -42.43 -58.41 21.32
N GLY A 155 -42.81 -57.17 21.67
CA GLY A 155 -43.52 -56.84 22.91
C GLY A 155 -42.63 -56.74 24.15
N VAL A 156 -41.31 -56.76 23.99
CA VAL A 156 -40.32 -56.68 25.09
C VAL A 156 -39.28 -55.58 24.76
N PRO A 157 -39.66 -54.29 24.80
CA PRO A 157 -38.72 -53.21 24.53
C PRO A 157 -37.67 -53.08 25.66
N ASP A 158 -36.40 -53.08 25.28
CA ASP A 158 -35.29 -52.87 26.21
C ASP A 158 -34.94 -51.38 26.30
N GLY A 159 -35.39 -50.74 27.38
CA GLY A 159 -35.10 -49.33 27.66
C GLY A 159 -33.62 -49.01 27.88
N THR A 160 -32.79 -50.01 28.20
CA THR A 160 -31.35 -49.81 28.38
C THR A 160 -30.66 -49.40 27.08
N LEU A 161 -31.17 -49.84 25.93
CA LEU A 161 -30.66 -49.45 24.60
C LEU A 161 -30.78 -47.95 24.32
N ILE A 162 -31.85 -47.31 24.84
CA ILE A 162 -32.04 -45.86 24.74
C ILE A 162 -31.07 -45.13 25.66
N SER A 163 -30.87 -45.63 26.90
CA SER A 163 -29.85 -45.08 27.81
C SER A 163 -28.45 -45.14 27.21
N SER A 164 -28.07 -46.28 26.62
CA SER A 164 -26.78 -46.43 25.94
C SER A 164 -26.64 -45.51 24.73
N LEU A 165 -27.74 -45.18 24.04
CA LEU A 165 -27.70 -44.21 22.95
C LEU A 165 -27.48 -42.78 23.48
N THR A 166 -28.12 -42.40 24.59
CA THR A 166 -27.90 -41.11 25.25
C THR A 166 -26.46 -40.98 25.75
N GLU A 167 -25.91 -42.03 26.37
CA GLU A 167 -24.50 -42.07 26.79
C GLU A 167 -23.54 -41.94 25.60
N ALA A 168 -23.86 -42.59 24.47
CA ALA A 168 -23.06 -42.47 23.25
C ALA A 168 -23.15 -41.07 22.60
N ILE A 169 -24.29 -40.38 22.71
CA ILE A 169 -24.43 -38.98 22.27
C ILE A 169 -23.55 -38.08 23.14
N GLN A 170 -23.60 -38.24 24.46
CA GLN A 170 -22.77 -37.45 25.38
C GLN A 170 -21.28 -37.69 25.10
N SER A 171 -20.86 -38.95 24.97
CA SER A 171 -19.48 -39.29 24.63
C SER A 171 -19.03 -38.70 23.30
N LEU A 172 -19.88 -38.70 22.27
CA LEU A 172 -19.54 -38.06 20.99
C LEU A 172 -19.40 -36.54 21.15
N SER A 173 -20.30 -35.91 21.92
CA SER A 173 -20.22 -34.47 22.20
C SER A 173 -18.92 -34.11 22.91
N ASP A 174 -18.57 -34.84 23.98
CA ASP A 174 -17.34 -34.63 24.74
C ASP A 174 -16.10 -34.80 23.84
N ASP A 175 -16.07 -35.87 23.04
CA ASP A 175 -15.01 -36.10 22.05
C ASP A 175 -14.88 -34.97 21.01
N MET A 176 -16.01 -34.40 20.56
CA MET A 176 -16.00 -33.29 19.61
C MET A 176 -15.54 -31.99 20.28
N MET A 177 -15.94 -31.73 21.52
CA MET A 177 -15.46 -30.58 22.29
C MET A 177 -13.96 -30.66 22.54
N ASP A 178 -13.44 -31.82 22.91
CA ASP A 178 -12.00 -32.02 23.15
C ASP A 178 -11.19 -31.74 21.87
N LEU A 179 -11.64 -32.26 20.72
CA LEU A 179 -11.00 -32.00 19.43
C LEU A 179 -11.06 -30.52 19.02
N GLU A 180 -12.18 -29.85 19.29
CA GLU A 180 -12.36 -28.43 18.99
C GLU A 180 -11.53 -27.54 19.94
N MET A 181 -11.41 -27.91 21.21
CA MET A 181 -10.57 -27.24 22.19
C MET A 181 -9.09 -27.34 21.80
N GLN A 182 -8.60 -28.55 21.53
CA GLN A 182 -7.21 -28.75 21.07
C GLN A 182 -6.92 -27.94 19.80
N ARG A 183 -7.82 -27.95 18.82
CA ARG A 183 -7.68 -27.17 17.59
C ARG A 183 -7.64 -25.67 17.87
N SER A 184 -8.52 -25.18 18.75
CA SER A 184 -8.56 -23.76 19.09
C SER A 184 -7.27 -23.31 19.79
N GLU A 185 -6.65 -24.16 20.60
CA GLU A 185 -5.35 -23.91 21.22
C GLU A 185 -4.24 -23.83 20.15
N GLU A 186 -4.16 -24.82 19.25
CA GLU A 186 -3.17 -24.85 18.16
C GLU A 186 -3.28 -23.62 17.23
N VAL A 187 -4.51 -23.21 16.88
CA VAL A 187 -4.73 -22.00 16.07
C VAL A 187 -4.40 -20.73 16.86
N SER A 188 -4.70 -20.68 18.16
CA SER A 188 -4.33 -19.54 19.02
C SER A 188 -2.81 -19.36 19.12
N ASP A 189 -2.06 -20.46 19.23
CA ASP A 189 -0.59 -20.42 19.23
C ASP A 189 -0.05 -19.90 17.89
N CYS A 190 -0.62 -20.38 16.76
CA CYS A 190 -0.27 -19.92 15.42
C CYS A 190 -0.56 -18.42 15.23
N ILE A 191 -1.70 -17.92 15.72
CA ILE A 191 -2.03 -16.49 15.74
C ILE A 191 -1.01 -15.71 16.58
N GLY A 192 -0.60 -16.23 17.73
CA GLY A 192 0.42 -15.59 18.58
C GLY A 192 1.77 -15.45 17.88
N GLU A 193 2.22 -16.47 17.16
CA GLU A 193 3.44 -16.40 16.36
C GLU A 193 3.33 -15.37 15.22
N PHE A 194 2.21 -15.38 14.49
CA PHE A 194 1.91 -14.43 13.43
C PHE A 194 1.90 -12.98 13.94
N GLU A 195 1.23 -12.71 15.05
CA GLU A 195 1.22 -11.40 15.70
C GLU A 195 2.63 -10.94 16.10
N GLY A 196 3.46 -11.87 16.58
CA GLY A 196 4.86 -11.62 16.89
C GLY A 196 5.65 -11.20 15.65
N VAL A 197 5.44 -11.86 14.51
CA VAL A 197 6.06 -11.50 13.23
C VAL A 197 5.58 -10.12 12.77
N ILE A 198 4.27 -9.90 12.68
CA ILE A 198 3.68 -8.63 12.23
C ILE A 198 4.15 -7.47 13.12
N SER A 199 4.17 -7.64 14.44
CA SER A 199 4.66 -6.62 15.38
C SER A 199 6.12 -6.24 15.12
N ARG A 200 7.00 -7.23 14.87
CA ARG A 200 8.41 -6.99 14.57
C ARG A 200 8.59 -6.27 13.23
N THR A 201 7.94 -6.74 12.18
CA THR A 201 8.04 -6.15 10.84
C THR A 201 7.48 -4.73 10.82
N THR A 202 6.33 -4.49 11.46
CA THR A 202 5.73 -3.16 11.57
C THR A 202 6.66 -2.18 12.28
N LYS A 203 7.31 -2.59 13.37
CA LYS A 203 8.30 -1.74 14.08
C LYS A 203 9.48 -1.38 13.19
N GLN A 204 10.01 -2.34 12.43
CA GLN A 204 11.09 -2.11 11.48
C GLN A 204 10.67 -1.15 10.36
N ASN A 205 9.45 -1.30 9.83
CA ASN A 205 8.90 -0.40 8.82
C ASN A 205 8.74 1.03 9.35
N ILE A 206 8.14 1.18 10.55
CA ILE A 206 7.98 2.48 11.22
C ILE A 206 9.33 3.17 11.43
N GLU A 207 10.36 2.44 11.84
CA GLU A 207 11.71 2.98 12.01
C GLU A 207 12.29 3.45 10.66
N GLN A 208 12.16 2.65 9.60
CA GLN A 208 12.62 3.01 8.26
C GLN A 208 11.89 4.24 7.72
N MET A 209 10.56 4.30 7.86
CA MET A 209 9.73 5.44 7.49
C MET A 209 10.15 6.69 8.25
N SER A 210 10.31 6.60 9.57
CA SER A 210 10.73 7.72 10.43
C SER A 210 12.10 8.26 10.02
N ASN A 211 13.06 7.37 9.75
CA ASN A 211 14.39 7.75 9.29
C ASN A 211 14.36 8.43 7.92
N PHE A 212 13.49 7.96 7.02
CA PHE A 212 13.31 8.57 5.70
C PHE A 212 12.71 9.98 5.80
N PHE A 213 11.68 10.20 6.61
CA PHE A 213 11.11 11.55 6.76
C PHE A 213 12.08 12.55 7.39
N ARG A 214 12.89 12.12 8.36
CA ARG A 214 14.01 12.93 8.87
C ARG A 214 15.03 13.28 7.77
N PHE A 215 15.30 12.32 6.88
CA PHE A 215 16.18 12.57 5.75
C PHE A 215 15.58 13.57 4.75
N LEU A 216 14.26 13.54 4.51
CA LEU A 216 13.57 14.56 3.71
C LEU A 216 13.64 15.94 4.35
N GLU A 217 13.48 16.05 5.67
CA GLU A 217 13.66 17.31 6.41
C GLU A 217 15.09 17.85 6.25
N ASP A 218 16.10 16.98 6.30
CA ASP A 218 17.49 17.36 6.06
C ASP A 218 17.72 17.86 4.62
N LEU A 219 17.11 17.21 3.62
CA LEU A 219 17.18 17.66 2.22
C LEU A 219 16.50 19.02 2.01
N GLU A 220 15.35 19.23 2.65
CA GLU A 220 14.64 20.51 2.65
C GLU A 220 15.46 21.62 3.35
N ARG A 221 16.14 21.30 4.45
CA ARG A 221 17.08 22.24 5.10
C ARG A 221 18.23 22.62 4.17
N ILE A 222 18.82 21.67 3.46
CA ILE A 222 19.90 21.95 2.48
C ILE A 222 19.37 22.84 1.35
N TYR A 223 18.16 22.57 0.83
CA TYR A 223 17.52 23.42 -0.18
C TYR A 223 17.32 24.85 0.32
N TRP A 224 16.84 25.01 1.55
CA TRP A 224 16.69 26.32 2.18
C TRP A 224 18.04 27.06 2.32
N GLU A 225 19.10 26.37 2.77
CA GLU A 225 20.45 26.94 2.87
C GLU A 225 20.99 27.39 1.50
N ASP A 226 20.80 26.56 0.47
CA ASP A 226 21.20 26.87 -0.91
C ASP A 226 20.45 28.08 -1.47
N LEU A 227 19.15 28.22 -1.16
CA LEU A 227 18.35 29.40 -1.54
C LEU A 227 18.79 30.67 -0.84
N VAL A 228 19.07 30.61 0.47
CA VAL A 228 19.57 31.76 1.24
C VAL A 228 20.94 32.19 0.68
N ALA A 229 21.83 31.24 0.41
CA ALA A 229 23.13 31.51 -0.19
C ALA A 229 22.99 32.14 -1.58
N LEU A 230 22.04 31.65 -2.40
CA LEU A 230 21.74 32.23 -3.70
C LEU A 230 21.31 33.70 -3.57
N VAL A 231 20.34 33.99 -2.71
CA VAL A 231 19.86 35.38 -2.49
C VAL A 231 20.98 36.28 -2.01
N HIS A 232 21.78 35.86 -1.04
CA HIS A 232 22.93 36.65 -0.58
C HIS A 232 23.90 36.95 -1.73
N SER A 233 24.24 35.94 -2.55
CA SER A 233 25.13 36.14 -3.70
C SER A 233 24.56 37.13 -4.73
N LEU A 234 23.24 37.13 -4.93
CA LEU A 234 22.56 38.05 -5.86
C LEU A 234 22.52 39.47 -5.30
N VAL A 235 22.23 39.63 -3.99
CA VAL A 235 22.23 40.93 -3.32
C VAL A 235 23.63 41.56 -3.32
N GLU A 236 24.69 40.78 -3.08
CA GLU A 236 26.07 41.26 -3.15
C GLU A 236 26.45 41.69 -4.57
N LYS A 237 26.15 40.87 -5.58
CA LYS A 237 26.36 41.23 -7.00
C LYS A 237 25.61 42.50 -7.38
N PHE A 238 24.37 42.64 -6.90
CA PHE A 238 23.56 43.83 -7.12
C PHE A 238 24.20 45.09 -6.51
N HIS A 239 24.58 45.06 -5.23
CA HIS A 239 25.26 46.20 -4.58
C HIS A 239 26.57 46.58 -5.29
N ASN A 240 27.35 45.59 -5.72
CA ASN A 240 28.59 45.83 -6.47
C ASN A 240 28.33 46.45 -7.85
N SER A 241 27.24 46.06 -8.52
CA SER A 241 26.85 46.61 -9.83
C SER A 241 26.30 48.04 -9.75
N MET A 242 25.57 48.38 -8.67
CA MET A 242 25.09 49.75 -8.43
C MET A 242 26.22 50.73 -8.12
N ASN A 243 27.32 50.26 -7.52
CA ASN A 243 28.49 51.09 -7.21
C ASN A 243 29.44 51.28 -8.41
N ALA A 244 29.13 50.73 -9.58
CA ALA A 244 29.94 50.88 -10.79
C ALA A 244 29.65 52.21 -11.52
N GLU A 245 30.69 52.85 -12.09
CA GLU A 245 30.64 54.20 -12.68
C GLU A 245 29.68 54.40 -13.87
N SER A 246 29.07 53.34 -14.40
CA SER A 246 28.03 53.41 -15.45
C SER A 246 27.14 52.17 -15.45
N PRO A 247 26.00 52.18 -14.73
CA PRO A 247 25.07 51.05 -14.72
C PRO A 247 24.25 51.03 -16.01
N ALA A 248 24.59 50.15 -16.95
CA ALA A 248 23.72 49.81 -18.06
C ALA A 248 22.71 48.75 -17.59
N MET A 249 21.57 49.19 -17.05
CA MET A 249 20.50 48.28 -16.62
C MET A 249 19.52 48.03 -17.77
N ASN A 250 19.30 46.76 -18.10
CA ASN A 250 18.18 46.36 -18.94
C ASN A 250 16.89 46.23 -18.10
N GLU A 251 15.75 45.99 -18.74
CA GLU A 251 14.44 45.88 -18.06
C GLU A 251 14.39 44.73 -17.04
N ALA A 252 15.08 43.61 -17.31
CA ALA A 252 15.19 42.49 -16.38
C ALA A 252 16.03 42.84 -15.13
N ASP A 253 17.07 43.68 -15.28
CA ASP A 253 17.87 44.18 -14.17
C ASP A 253 17.06 45.12 -13.27
N ILE A 254 16.08 45.86 -13.80
CA ILE A 254 15.19 46.75 -13.03
C ILE A 254 14.20 45.94 -12.18
N THR A 255 13.62 44.87 -12.75
CA THR A 255 12.76 43.95 -11.99
C THR A 255 13.55 43.22 -10.89
N LEU A 256 14.75 42.74 -11.21
CA LEU A 256 15.68 42.16 -10.23
C LEU A 256 16.10 43.14 -9.14
N SER A 257 16.39 44.39 -9.52
CA SER A 257 16.71 45.47 -8.58
C SER A 257 15.59 45.74 -7.59
N THR A 258 14.34 45.74 -8.05
CA THR A 258 13.17 45.94 -7.19
C THR A 258 13.01 44.80 -6.19
N ILE A 259 13.17 43.55 -6.66
CA ILE A 259 13.05 42.35 -5.83
C ILE A 259 14.20 42.25 -4.81
N LEU A 260 15.43 42.54 -5.21
CA LEU A 260 16.63 42.47 -4.36
C LEU A 260 16.75 43.65 -3.39
N SER A 261 16.14 44.80 -3.70
CA SER A 261 16.03 45.93 -2.77
C SER A 261 15.15 45.59 -1.55
N GLU A 262 14.24 44.64 -1.69
CA GLU A 262 13.38 44.11 -0.62
C GLU A 262 13.96 42.84 0.03
N LYS A 263 15.26 42.86 0.37
CA LYS A 263 15.97 41.71 0.97
C LYS A 263 15.20 41.07 2.14
N GLY A 264 14.69 41.88 3.07
CA GLY A 264 13.99 41.35 4.26
C GLY A 264 12.67 40.63 3.90
N THR A 265 12.00 41.05 2.83
CA THR A 265 10.79 40.38 2.35
C THR A 265 11.13 39.07 1.66
N LEU A 266 12.24 39.01 0.90
CA LEU A 266 12.73 37.75 0.32
C LEU A 266 13.14 36.73 1.38
N GLU A 267 13.86 37.16 2.42
CA GLU A 267 14.23 36.28 3.55
C GLU A 267 12.97 35.73 4.24
N THR A 268 11.95 36.57 4.42
CA THR A 268 10.65 36.14 4.98
C THR A 268 9.95 35.14 4.07
N SER A 269 9.90 35.38 2.76
CA SER A 269 9.33 34.45 1.78
C SER A 269 10.04 33.09 1.79
N ILE A 270 11.38 33.07 1.85
CA ILE A 270 12.18 31.84 1.93
C ILE A 270 11.89 31.08 3.22
N SER A 271 11.82 31.78 4.36
CA SER A 271 11.45 31.15 5.64
C SER A 271 10.03 30.59 5.64
N ASN A 272 9.07 31.30 5.05
CA ASN A 272 7.69 30.81 4.93
C ASN A 272 7.60 29.58 4.03
N SER A 273 8.26 29.61 2.86
CA SER A 273 8.38 28.47 1.94
C SER A 273 8.91 27.23 2.65
N HIS A 274 10.02 27.38 3.36
CA HIS A 274 10.64 26.31 4.14
C HIS A 274 9.70 25.74 5.22
N ASN A 275 9.03 26.60 5.98
CA ASN A 275 8.08 26.16 7.01
C ASN A 275 6.90 25.39 6.41
N ASN A 276 6.34 25.87 5.28
CA ASN A 276 5.24 25.20 4.58
C ASN A 276 5.67 23.79 4.10
N HIS A 277 6.87 23.70 3.54
CA HIS A 277 7.46 22.43 3.10
C HIS A 277 7.65 21.45 4.26
N LEU A 278 8.25 21.90 5.36
CA LEU A 278 8.44 21.06 6.55
C LEU A 278 7.11 20.61 7.16
N GLU A 279 6.12 21.49 7.27
CA GLU A 279 4.79 21.13 7.78
C GLU A 279 4.16 20.03 6.91
N ARG A 280 4.30 20.12 5.59
CA ARG A 280 3.79 19.11 4.66
C ARG A 280 4.50 17.77 4.83
N ILE A 281 5.83 17.78 4.92
CA ILE A 281 6.64 16.57 5.15
C ILE A 281 6.23 15.90 6.47
N LEU A 282 6.13 16.67 7.55
CA LEU A 282 5.77 16.16 8.87
C LEU A 282 4.37 15.54 8.87
N LYS A 283 3.38 16.28 8.35
CA LYS A 283 2.00 15.78 8.28
C LYS A 283 1.90 14.50 7.46
N PHE A 284 2.55 14.47 6.29
CA PHE A 284 2.54 13.27 5.45
C PHE A 284 3.27 12.10 6.14
N GLY A 285 4.38 12.38 6.83
CA GLY A 285 5.10 11.40 7.63
C GLY A 285 4.22 10.77 8.71
N ASP A 286 3.53 11.59 9.50
CA ASP A 286 2.60 11.14 10.53
C ASP A 286 1.47 10.27 9.93
N GLU A 287 0.90 10.68 8.80
CA GLU A 287 -0.14 9.90 8.11
C GLU A 287 0.36 8.53 7.66
N VAL A 288 1.58 8.43 7.12
CA VAL A 288 2.17 7.16 6.69
C VAL A 288 2.42 6.24 7.89
N LEU A 289 2.98 6.77 8.98
CA LEU A 289 3.25 6.02 10.21
C LEU A 289 1.95 5.51 10.88
N ASP A 290 0.91 6.33 10.89
CA ASP A 290 -0.42 5.97 11.40
C ASP A 290 -1.10 4.91 10.55
N ARG A 291 -1.02 5.01 9.21
CA ARG A 291 -1.55 3.99 8.29
C ARG A 291 -0.87 2.63 8.50
N GLU A 292 0.45 2.62 8.64
CA GLU A 292 1.22 1.39 8.87
C GLU A 292 0.81 0.71 10.19
N SER A 293 0.73 1.50 11.28
CA SER A 293 0.31 1.01 12.60
C SER A 293 -1.11 0.44 12.56
N LYS A 294 -2.06 1.17 11.96
CA LYS A 294 -3.47 0.73 11.84
C LYS A 294 -3.63 -0.49 10.95
N SER A 295 -2.81 -0.62 9.91
CA SER A 295 -2.84 -1.79 9.03
C SER A 295 -2.44 -3.05 9.80
N ALA A 296 -1.38 -2.97 10.60
CA ALA A 296 -0.93 -4.08 11.45
C ALA A 296 -1.97 -4.45 12.53
N GLU A 297 -2.57 -3.46 13.19
CA GLU A 297 -3.64 -3.68 14.16
C GLU A 297 -4.86 -4.35 13.53
N ARG A 298 -5.26 -3.91 12.32
CA ARG A 298 -6.37 -4.51 11.58
C ARG A 298 -6.10 -5.98 11.24
N LEU A 299 -4.91 -6.29 10.70
CA LEU A 299 -4.53 -7.66 10.33
C LEU A 299 -4.55 -8.61 11.53
N THR A 300 -3.97 -8.19 12.65
CA THR A 300 -3.94 -9.01 13.87
C THR A 300 -5.33 -9.16 14.50
N ALA A 301 -6.14 -8.10 14.51
CA ALA A 301 -7.52 -8.17 14.98
C ALA A 301 -8.40 -9.07 14.10
N GLU A 302 -8.21 -9.03 12.78
CA GLU A 302 -8.94 -9.88 11.83
C GLU A 302 -8.62 -11.37 12.05
N ALA A 303 -7.36 -11.73 12.25
CA ALA A 303 -6.95 -13.10 12.57
C ALA A 303 -7.64 -13.61 13.86
N ARG A 304 -7.57 -12.83 14.95
CA ARG A 304 -8.24 -13.15 16.22
C ARG A 304 -9.75 -13.31 16.09
N ASN A 305 -10.40 -12.35 15.43
CA ASN A 305 -11.85 -12.33 15.29
C ASN A 305 -12.34 -13.51 14.45
N THR A 306 -11.63 -13.82 13.36
CA THR A 306 -11.96 -14.95 12.49
C THR A 306 -11.96 -16.26 13.28
N GLU A 307 -10.92 -16.50 14.09
CA GLU A 307 -10.85 -17.68 14.93
C GLU A 307 -11.92 -17.70 16.02
N TYR A 308 -12.16 -16.56 16.68
CA TYR A 308 -13.21 -16.43 17.68
C TYR A 308 -14.60 -16.80 17.15
N PHE A 309 -14.98 -16.26 15.98
CA PHE A 309 -16.28 -16.57 15.37
C PHE A 309 -16.35 -18.02 14.89
N ARG A 310 -15.25 -18.55 14.33
CA ARG A 310 -15.16 -19.96 13.92
C ARG A 310 -15.37 -20.90 15.11
N ASN A 311 -14.63 -20.72 16.19
CA ASN A 311 -14.74 -21.57 17.38
C ASN A 311 -16.15 -21.51 17.98
N ARG A 312 -16.72 -20.31 18.17
CA ARG A 312 -18.09 -20.18 18.70
C ARG A 312 -19.14 -20.87 17.83
N ARG A 313 -18.99 -20.80 16.51
CA ARG A 313 -19.89 -21.49 15.59
C ARG A 313 -19.75 -23.01 15.71
N ARG A 314 -18.52 -23.53 15.78
CA ARG A 314 -18.28 -24.98 15.95
C ARG A 314 -18.80 -25.51 17.28
N VAL A 315 -18.59 -24.77 18.37
CA VAL A 315 -19.14 -25.13 19.69
C VAL A 315 -20.67 -25.16 19.66
N ALA A 316 -21.32 -24.19 19.02
CA ALA A 316 -22.78 -24.21 18.86
C ALA A 316 -23.26 -25.43 18.04
N GLU A 317 -22.57 -25.77 16.95
CA GLU A 317 -22.87 -26.97 16.14
C GLU A 317 -22.74 -28.27 16.97
N ILE A 318 -21.81 -28.33 17.93
CA ILE A 318 -21.66 -29.48 18.83
C ILE A 318 -22.82 -29.55 19.85
N PHE A 319 -23.22 -28.42 20.43
CA PHE A 319 -24.35 -28.38 21.35
C PHE A 319 -25.68 -28.73 20.69
N ASP A 320 -25.89 -28.33 19.43
CA ASP A 320 -27.10 -28.66 18.67
C ASP A 320 -27.19 -30.17 18.31
N LEU A 321 -26.10 -30.94 18.46
CA LEU A 321 -26.12 -32.40 18.30
C LEU A 321 -26.69 -33.16 19.51
N ILE A 322 -26.79 -32.51 20.68
CA ILE A 322 -27.31 -33.06 21.95
C ILE A 322 -28.83 -32.88 22.00
#